data_AF-A0A3M0XL08-F1
#
_entry.id   AF-A0A3M0XL08-F1
#
_cell.length_a   1.000
_cell.length_b   1.000
_cell.length_c   1.000
_cell.angle_alpha   90.00
_cell.angle_beta   90.00
_cell.angle_gamma   90.00
#
_symmetry.space_group_name_H-M   'P 1'
#
loop_
_entity.id
_entity.type
_entity.pdbx_description
1 polymer ?
#
loop_
_entity_poly.entity_id
_entity_poly.type
_entity_poly.pdbx_seq_one_letter_code
_entity_poly.pdbx_strand_id
1 'polypeptide(L)'
;MELNKLAPHEGDCQVYLVLENGTGEAFKSLKLDLVMFDTQGIVARRLAVEAGPLPAGKTSLKAFDINDLSCNSLGRILLNDVMSCEDAAGARKDCLTFVSTSARTKVPFVK
;
A
#
# COMPACT_ATOMS: atom_id res chain seq x y z
N MET A 1 -1.47 -7.57 -2.93
CA MET A 1 -1.61 -6.10 -3.10
C MET A 1 -0.86 -5.69 -4.34
N GLU A 2 -1.53 -4.99 -5.24
CA GLU A 2 -0.97 -4.57 -6.53
C GLU A 2 -0.85 -3.04 -6.57
N LEU A 3 0.35 -2.53 -6.84
CA LEU A 3 0.52 -1.15 -7.26
C LEU A 3 0.02 -1.01 -8.71
N ASN A 4 -1.21 -0.55 -8.84
CA ASN A 4 -1.94 -0.57 -10.11
C ASN A 4 -1.63 0.65 -10.98
N LYS A 5 -1.63 1.84 -10.37
CA LYS A 5 -1.41 3.11 -11.08
C LYS A 5 -0.71 4.14 -10.19
N LEU A 6 0.15 4.93 -10.81
CA LEU A 6 0.67 6.21 -10.29
C LEU A 6 0.18 7.31 -11.23
N ALA A 7 -0.42 8.36 -10.70
CA ALA A 7 -0.97 9.47 -11.49
C ALA A 7 -0.48 10.81 -10.91
N PRO A 8 0.09 11.70 -11.73
CA PRO A 8 0.40 13.06 -11.28
C PRO A 8 -0.87 13.79 -10.83
N HIS A 9 -0.81 14.51 -9.72
CA HIS A 9 -1.92 15.33 -9.21
C HIS A 9 -1.37 16.61 -8.57
N GLU A 10 -1.45 17.74 -9.28
CA GLU A 10 -1.09 19.08 -8.74
C GLU A 10 0.29 19.22 -8.07
N GLY A 11 1.29 18.41 -8.48
CA GLY A 11 2.63 18.39 -7.88
C GLY A 11 2.88 17.20 -6.95
N ASP A 12 1.79 16.52 -6.58
CA ASP A 12 1.78 15.29 -5.80
C ASP A 12 1.74 14.06 -6.72
N CYS A 13 1.93 12.90 -6.11
CA CYS A 13 1.75 11.62 -6.76
C CYS A 13 0.60 10.84 -6.14
N GLN A 14 -0.47 10.66 -6.92
CA GLN A 14 -1.59 9.83 -6.53
C GLN A 14 -1.29 8.35 -6.80
N VAL A 15 -1.43 7.53 -5.75
CA VAL A 15 -1.16 6.11 -5.75
C VAL A 15 -2.47 5.34 -5.74
N TYR A 16 -2.57 4.32 -6.58
CA TYR A 16 -3.70 3.40 -6.62
C TYR A 16 -3.22 1.98 -6.29
N LEU A 17 -3.69 1.45 -5.16
CA LEU A 17 -3.45 0.08 -4.72
C LEU A 17 -4.72 -0.76 -4.90
N VAL A 18 -4.58 -1.91 -5.56
CA VAL A 18 -5.63 -2.93 -5.60
C VAL A 18 -5.31 -4.00 -4.56
N LEU A 19 -6.27 -4.26 -3.68
CA LEU A 19 -6.19 -5.27 -2.63
C LEU A 19 -7.20 -6.35 -2.92
N GLU A 20 -6.78 -7.61 -2.81
CA GLU A 20 -7.67 -8.76 -2.89
C GLU A 20 -7.59 -9.50 -1.56
N ASN A 21 -8.72 -9.58 -0.85
CA ASN A 21 -8.77 -10.29 0.41
C ASN A 21 -9.22 -11.74 0.21
N GLY A 22 -8.25 -12.61 -0.11
CA GLY A 22 -8.46 -14.05 -0.28
C GLY A 22 -8.39 -14.89 0.99
N THR A 23 -8.27 -14.28 2.17
CA THR A 23 -8.06 -15.00 3.45
C THR A 23 -9.32 -15.72 3.97
N GLY A 24 -10.50 -15.36 3.46
CA GLY A 24 -11.79 -15.81 3.98
C GLY A 24 -12.30 -15.02 5.20
N GLU A 25 -11.48 -14.15 5.76
CA GLU A 25 -11.83 -13.31 6.92
C GLU A 25 -12.02 -11.85 6.49
N ALA A 26 -12.82 -11.09 7.24
CA ALA A 26 -12.95 -9.66 7.02
C ALA A 26 -12.03 -8.89 7.98
N PHE A 27 -11.28 -7.93 7.44
CA PHE A 27 -10.43 -7.03 8.24
C PHE A 27 -11.10 -5.67 8.36
N LYS A 28 -11.19 -5.16 9.59
CA LYS A 28 -11.70 -3.83 9.89
C LYS A 28 -10.64 -2.75 9.63
N SER A 29 -9.38 -3.04 9.94
CA SER A 29 -8.23 -2.16 9.70
C SER A 29 -7.06 -2.97 9.19
N LEU A 30 -6.31 -2.38 8.28
CA LEU A 30 -5.01 -2.84 7.83
C LEU A 30 -4.14 -1.61 7.54
N LYS A 31 -3.40 -1.15 8.54
CA LYS A 31 -2.54 0.03 8.46
C LYS A 31 -1.15 -0.36 7.99
N LEU A 32 -0.82 0.04 6.78
CA LEU A 32 0.45 -0.25 6.12
C LEU A 32 1.49 0.81 6.45
N ASP A 33 2.74 0.39 6.64
CA ASP A 33 3.91 1.25 6.65
C ASP A 33 4.59 1.20 5.28
N LEU A 34 4.40 2.25 4.48
CA LEU A 34 4.94 2.34 3.12
C LEU A 34 6.14 3.28 3.09
N VAL A 35 7.23 2.83 2.48
CA VAL A 35 8.43 3.64 2.25
C VAL A 35 8.63 3.85 0.76
N MET A 36 8.75 5.11 0.36
CA MET A 36 8.98 5.52 -1.01
C MET A 36 10.44 5.90 -1.17
N PHE A 37 11.08 5.30 -2.17
CA PHE A 37 12.45 5.62 -2.53
C PHE A 37 12.45 6.38 -3.85
N ASP A 38 13.36 7.34 -3.98
CA ASP A 38 13.61 8.02 -5.24
C ASP A 38 14.33 7.13 -6.26
N THR A 39 14.60 7.66 -7.45
CA THR A 39 15.31 6.97 -8.53
C THR A 39 16.78 6.65 -8.22
N GLN A 40 17.36 7.26 -7.18
CA GLN A 40 18.69 6.94 -6.66
C GLN A 40 18.64 5.89 -5.54
N GLY A 41 17.45 5.45 -5.15
CA GLY A 41 17.25 4.49 -4.06
C GLY A 41 17.34 5.10 -2.67
N ILE A 42 17.25 6.42 -2.54
CA ILE A 42 17.23 7.15 -1.27
C ILE A 42 15.78 7.30 -0.80
N VAL A 43 15.55 7.21 0.51
CA VAL A 43 14.20 7.38 1.09
C VAL A 43 13.73 8.81 0.84
N ALA A 44 12.63 8.95 0.09
CA ALA A 44 12.00 10.23 -0.20
C ALA A 44 10.86 10.52 0.78
N ARG A 45 10.04 9.51 1.10
CA ARG A 45 8.88 9.62 2.00
C ARG A 45 8.62 8.29 2.73
N ARG A 46 7.94 8.37 3.86
CA ARG A 46 7.37 7.23 4.59
C ARG A 46 5.97 7.60 5.05
N LEU A 47 4.99 6.77 4.72
CA LEU A 47 3.57 7.03 4.99
C LEU A 47 2.94 5.83 5.71
N ALA A 48 2.06 6.15 6.67
CA ALA A 48 1.14 5.18 7.23
C ALA A 48 -0.20 5.25 6.46
N VAL A 49 -0.60 4.16 5.81
CA VAL A 49 -1.80 4.13 4.95
C VAL A 49 -2.82 3.15 5.50
N GLU A 50 -4.03 3.61 5.81
CA GLU A 50 -5.16 2.73 6.16
C GLU A 50 -5.73 2.12 4.87
N ALA A 51 -5.47 0.84 4.65
CA ALA A 51 -5.93 0.09 3.49
C ALA A 51 -7.27 -0.62 3.74
N GLY A 52 -7.71 -0.72 5.00
CA GLY A 52 -9.02 -1.22 5.38
C GLY A 52 -10.16 -0.21 5.20
N PRO A 53 -11.41 -0.67 5.34
CA PRO A 53 -11.81 -2.05 5.63
C PRO A 53 -11.68 -2.98 4.41
N LEU A 54 -11.42 -4.27 4.66
CA LEU A 54 -11.29 -5.32 3.63
C LEU A 54 -12.30 -6.45 3.89
N PRO A 55 -13.47 -6.44 3.23
CA PRO A 55 -14.42 -7.55 3.35
C PRO A 55 -13.84 -8.87 2.85
N ALA A 56 -14.28 -9.98 3.43
CA ALA A 56 -13.87 -11.32 3.01
C ALA A 56 -14.20 -11.57 1.53
N GLY A 57 -13.22 -12.06 0.76
CA GLY A 57 -13.40 -12.44 -0.64
C GLY A 57 -13.64 -11.27 -1.59
N LYS A 58 -13.41 -10.02 -1.17
CA LYS A 58 -13.59 -8.83 -2.02
C LYS A 58 -12.27 -8.27 -2.52
N THR A 59 -12.32 -7.76 -3.74
CA THR A 59 -11.30 -6.86 -4.28
C THR A 59 -11.69 -5.42 -3.95
N SER A 60 -10.73 -4.65 -3.44
CA SER A 60 -10.89 -3.26 -3.02
C SER A 60 -9.83 -2.39 -3.70
N LEU A 61 -10.22 -1.16 -4.06
CA LEU A 61 -9.30 -0.15 -4.55
C LEU A 61 -9.04 0.87 -3.44
N LYS A 62 -7.78 1.15 -3.16
CA LYS A 62 -7.36 2.24 -2.29
C LYS A 62 -6.58 3.27 -3.10
N ALA A 63 -7.01 4.53 -3.02
CA ALA A 63 -6.27 5.65 -3.57
C ALA A 63 -5.84 6.60 -2.45
N PHE A 64 -4.63 7.16 -2.56
CA PHE A 64 -4.10 8.18 -1.66
C PHE A 64 -3.01 8.99 -2.36
N ASP A 65 -2.77 10.20 -1.89
CA ASP A 65 -1.77 11.10 -2.47
C ASP A 65 -0.48 11.09 -1.65
N ILE A 66 0.65 11.25 -2.34
CA ILE A 66 1.96 11.52 -1.76
C ILE A 66 2.26 12.98 -1.99
N ASN A 67 2.12 13.76 -0.92
CA ASN A 67 2.30 15.21 -1.00
C ASN A 67 3.76 15.58 -1.28
N ASP A 68 3.94 16.64 -2.07
CA ASP A 68 5.24 17.24 -2.42
C ASP A 68 6.19 16.21 -3.06
N LEU A 69 5.67 15.31 -3.89
CA LEU A 69 6.45 14.27 -4.55
C LEU A 69 5.90 13.98 -5.95
N SER A 70 6.71 14.20 -6.97
CA SER A 70 6.37 13.86 -8.35
C SER A 70 6.36 12.34 -8.56
N CYS A 71 5.36 11.80 -9.27
CA CYS A 71 5.38 10.37 -9.63
C CYS A 71 6.62 9.95 -10.42
N ASN A 72 7.22 10.88 -11.19
CA ASN A 72 8.41 10.60 -11.99
C ASN A 72 9.69 10.48 -11.16
N SER A 73 9.70 10.97 -9.92
CA SER A 73 10.86 10.83 -9.02
C SER A 73 10.83 9.51 -8.22
N LEU A 74 9.76 8.71 -8.28
CA LEU A 74 9.67 7.43 -7.59
C LEU A 74 10.51 6.36 -8.29
N GLY A 75 11.46 5.78 -7.54
CA GLY A 75 12.23 4.62 -7.97
C GLY A 75 11.61 3.30 -7.54
N ARG A 76 11.07 3.21 -6.32
CA ARG A 76 10.33 2.04 -5.82
C ARG A 76 9.46 2.39 -4.61
N ILE A 77 8.48 1.54 -4.33
CA ILE A 77 7.71 1.55 -3.09
C ILE A 77 7.98 0.24 -2.33
N LEU A 78 8.21 0.33 -1.03
CA LEU A 78 8.39 -0.79 -0.11
C LEU A 78 7.21 -0.82 0.86
N LEU A 79 6.56 -1.97 0.99
CA LEU A 79 5.75 -2.30 2.17
C LEU A 79 6.72 -2.72 3.28
N ASN A 80 7.06 -1.79 4.16
CA ASN A 80 8.05 -2.02 5.20
C ASN A 80 7.47 -2.85 6.35
N ASP A 81 6.21 -2.59 6.72
CA ASP A 81 5.53 -3.31 7.79
C ASP A 81 3.99 -3.18 7.69
N VAL A 82 3.27 -3.94 8.51
CA VAL A 82 1.85 -3.72 8.85
C VAL A 82 1.80 -3.21 10.29
N MET A 83 1.58 -1.90 10.45
CA MET A 83 1.59 -1.23 11.76
C MET A 83 0.47 -1.68 12.69
N SER A 84 -0.71 -1.93 12.12
CA SER A 84 -1.86 -2.45 12.85
C SER A 84 -2.77 -3.23 11.90
N CYS A 85 -3.41 -4.26 12.43
CA CYS A 85 -4.34 -5.07 11.69
C CYS A 85 -5.41 -5.58 12.66
N GLU A 86 -6.67 -5.50 12.26
CA GLU A 86 -7.79 -5.91 13.10
C GLU A 86 -8.85 -6.64 12.29
N ASP A 87 -9.38 -7.73 12.84
CA ASP A 87 -10.51 -8.47 12.29
C ASP A 87 -11.74 -8.38 13.23
N ALA A 88 -12.67 -9.31 13.08
CA ALA A 88 -13.84 -9.38 13.95
C ALA A 88 -13.49 -9.69 15.42
N ALA A 89 -12.44 -10.49 15.66
CA ALA A 89 -11.98 -10.93 16.98
C ALA A 89 -11.03 -9.94 17.65
N GLY A 90 -10.41 -9.04 16.90
CA GLY A 90 -9.62 -7.92 17.43
C GLY A 90 -8.27 -7.78 16.76
N ALA A 91 -7.27 -7.34 17.53
CA ALA A 91 -5.92 -7.07 17.02
C ALA A 91 -5.19 -8.34 16.59
N ARG A 92 -4.56 -8.26 15.42
CA ARG A 92 -3.81 -9.33 14.73
C ARG A 92 -2.34 -8.92 14.56
N LYS A 93 -1.43 -9.89 14.61
CA LYS A 93 0.03 -9.67 14.46
C LYS A 93 0.66 -10.36 13.25
N ASP A 94 -0.08 -11.28 12.65
CA ASP A 94 0.32 -12.12 11.52
C ASP A 94 -0.04 -11.49 10.17
N CYS A 95 -0.68 -10.33 10.12
CA CYS A 95 -1.23 -9.82 8.85
C CYS A 95 -0.19 -9.61 7.74
N LEU A 96 1.06 -9.29 8.08
CA LEU A 96 2.15 -9.17 7.11
C LEU A 96 2.43 -10.48 6.36
N THR A 97 2.13 -11.64 6.94
CA THR A 97 2.33 -12.95 6.29
C THR A 97 1.33 -13.21 5.17
N PHE A 98 0.14 -12.58 5.21
CA PHE A 98 -0.86 -12.72 4.13
C PHE A 98 -0.63 -11.76 2.98
N VAL A 99 0.26 -10.77 3.13
CA VAL A 99 0.47 -9.77 2.09
C VAL A 99 1.53 -10.24 1.11
N SER A 100 1.14 -10.33 -0.16
CA SER A 100 2.04 -10.35 -1.31
C SER A 100 1.99 -9.01 -2.04
N THR A 101 3.09 -8.58 -2.66
CA THR A 101 3.15 -7.35 -3.45
C THR A 101 3.38 -7.65 -4.93
N SER A 102 2.76 -6.83 -5.78
CA SER A 102 2.99 -6.83 -7.23
C SER A 102 2.83 -5.41 -7.77
N ALA A 103 3.24 -5.17 -9.02
CA ALA A 103 3.08 -3.87 -9.66
C ALA A 103 2.69 -4.04 -11.13
N ARG A 104 1.78 -3.17 -11.62
CA ARG A 104 1.53 -2.96 -13.06
C ARG A 104 2.30 -1.77 -13.61
N THR A 105 2.82 -0.92 -12.73
CA THR A 105 3.63 0.23 -13.12
C THR A 105 5.10 -0.19 -13.35
N LYS A 106 5.91 0.71 -13.91
CA LYS A 106 7.36 0.52 -13.98
C LYS A 106 8.07 0.68 -12.63
N VAL A 107 7.42 1.35 -11.67
CA VAL A 107 7.91 1.51 -10.31
C VAL A 107 7.64 0.20 -9.55
N PRO A 108 8.65 -0.53 -9.07
CA PRO A 108 8.44 -1.77 -8.33
C PRO A 108 7.73 -1.52 -7.00
N PHE A 109 6.88 -2.48 -6.61
CA PHE A 109 6.30 -2.55 -5.27
C PHE A 109 6.76 -3.83 -4.58
N VAL A 110 7.57 -3.69 -3.54
CA VAL A 110 8.27 -4.79 -2.86
C VAL A 110 7.86 -4.89 -1.40
N LYS A 111 8.07 -6.07 -0.80
CA LYS A 111 7.90 -6.36 0.64
C LYS A 111 9.23 -6.84 1.18
#